data_AF-A0A381YEV1-F1
#
_entry.id   AF-A0A381YEV1-F1
#
_cell.length_a   1.000
_cell.length_b   1.000
_cell.length_c   1.000
_cell.angle_alpha   90.00
_cell.angle_beta   90.00
_cell.angle_gamma   90.00
#
_symmetry.space_group_name_H-M   'P 1'
#
loop_
_entity.id
_entity.type
_entity.pdbx_description
1 polymer ?
#
loop_
_entity_poly.entity_id
_entity_poly.type
_entity_poly.pdbx_seq_one_letter_code
_entity_poly.pdbx_strand_id
1 'polypeptide(L)'
;FMERGQRRITVNYAKRQQGRKMVGGQSSYLPLKINMAGVIPPIFASSIILFPATLGGWFSQTEGLGWLANITSSISPGQPLYIMFYASAIVFFCFFYTALTFNAKDTADNLRKSGGFIPGIRPGQHSADYIDSVTTRLTAVGAIYITSVCLLPEFLILYWNVPFYFGGTSLLIIVVVVMDFIAQAQSHMMSNQYEGLMRKANLK
;
A
#
# COMPACT_ATOMS: atom_id res chain seq x y z
N PHE A 1 -4.81 -13.06 -3.32
CA PHE A 1 -4.83 -12.82 -4.78
C PHE A 1 -4.67 -11.33 -5.09
N MET A 2 -5.50 -10.44 -4.51
CA MET A 2 -5.42 -8.98 -4.71
C MET A 2 -4.08 -8.36 -4.29
N GLU A 3 -3.51 -8.77 -3.15
CA GLU A 3 -2.22 -8.26 -2.63
C GLU A 3 -0.99 -8.61 -3.50
N ARG A 4 -1.09 -9.65 -4.35
CA ARG A 4 -0.03 -9.97 -5.34
C ARG A 4 -0.31 -9.36 -6.72
N GLY A 5 -1.46 -8.70 -6.87
CA GLY A 5 -1.86 -8.04 -8.10
C GLY A 5 -0.94 -6.87 -8.41
N GLN A 6 -0.37 -6.89 -9.61
CA GLN A 6 0.49 -5.83 -10.11
C GLN A 6 0.04 -5.41 -11.50
N ARG A 7 -0.06 -4.09 -11.71
CA ARG A 7 -0.18 -3.53 -13.04
C ARG A 7 1.21 -3.43 -13.64
N ARG A 8 1.44 -4.16 -14.73
CA ARG A 8 2.71 -4.15 -15.45
C ARG A 8 2.68 -3.05 -16.52
N ILE A 9 3.50 -2.02 -16.35
CA ILE A 9 3.73 -1.04 -17.41
C ILE A 9 4.93 -1.51 -18.22
N THR A 10 4.75 -1.79 -19.51
CA THR A 10 5.86 -2.21 -20.39
C THR A 10 6.84 -1.07 -20.60
N VAL A 11 8.13 -1.34 -20.42
CA VAL A 11 9.23 -0.40 -20.63
C VAL A 11 10.19 -1.03 -21.62
N ASN A 12 10.59 -0.25 -22.62
CA ASN A 12 11.63 -0.66 -23.56
C ASN A 12 12.93 0.06 -23.22
N TYR A 13 14.03 -0.69 -23.20
CA TYR A 13 15.37 -0.13 -23.10
C TYR A 13 15.92 0.13 -24.48
N ALA A 14 16.47 1.34 -24.69
CA ALA A 14 17.08 1.70 -25.95
C ALA A 14 18.23 0.75 -26.30
N LYS A 15 18.27 0.27 -27.55
CA LYS A 15 19.37 -0.57 -28.04
C LYS A 15 20.64 0.29 -28.09
N ARG A 16 21.74 -0.20 -27.51
CA ARG A 16 23.05 0.45 -27.67
C ARG A 16 23.78 -0.24 -28.80
N GLN A 17 24.17 0.52 -29.81
CA GLN A 17 25.05 0.02 -30.85
C GLN A 17 26.48 0.07 -30.33
N GLN A 18 27.08 -1.10 -30.11
CA GLN A 18 28.50 -1.21 -29.75
C GLN A 18 29.22 -1.85 -30.95
N GLY A 19 29.93 -1.03 -31.72
CA GLY A 19 30.54 -1.46 -33.00
C GLY A 19 29.50 -1.80 -34.08
N ARG A 20 29.67 -2.94 -34.75
CA ARG A 20 28.76 -3.43 -35.82
C ARG A 20 27.60 -4.29 -35.33
N LYS A 21 27.54 -4.59 -34.03
CA LYS A 21 26.49 -5.44 -33.45
C LYS A 21 25.51 -4.59 -32.65
N MET A 22 24.23 -4.76 -32.95
CA MET A 22 23.15 -4.16 -32.17
C MET A 22 22.94 -5.04 -30.94
N VAL A 23 23.33 -4.56 -29.76
CA VAL A 23 23.20 -5.28 -28.49
C VAL A 23 22.18 -4.55 -27.63
N GLY A 24 21.21 -5.28 -27.09
CA GLY A 24 20.14 -4.71 -26.27
C GLY A 24 18.84 -4.44 -27.04
N GLY A 25 17.84 -4.00 -26.29
CA GLY A 25 16.43 -3.97 -26.71
C GLY A 25 15.57 -5.01 -26.02
N GLN A 26 15.86 -5.31 -24.75
CA GLN A 26 15.00 -6.16 -23.96
C GLN A 26 13.80 -5.34 -23.47
N SER A 27 12.60 -5.80 -23.75
CA SER A 27 11.39 -5.29 -23.12
C SER A 27 11.35 -5.78 -21.69
N SER A 28 11.19 -4.86 -20.75
CA SER A 28 10.92 -5.16 -19.35
C SER A 28 9.55 -4.61 -18.96
N TYR A 29 9.18 -4.74 -17.70
CA TYR A 29 8.01 -4.10 -17.15
C TYR A 29 8.36 -3.44 -15.82
N LEU A 30 7.78 -2.27 -15.59
CA LEU A 30 7.73 -1.62 -14.29
C LEU A 30 6.50 -2.15 -13.54
N PRO A 31 6.68 -2.93 -12.46
CA PRO A 31 5.55 -3.45 -11.69
C PRO A 31 5.03 -2.37 -10.72
N LEU A 32 3.77 -1.97 -10.87
CA LEU A 32 3.06 -1.16 -9.90
C LEU A 32 2.10 -2.05 -9.12
N LYS A 33 2.27 -2.15 -7.80
CA LYS A 33 1.37 -2.93 -6.94
C LYS A 33 0.01 -2.22 -6.84
N ILE A 34 -1.07 -2.99 -6.73
CA ILE A 34 -2.43 -2.43 -6.50
C ILE A 34 -2.49 -1.71 -5.15
N ASN A 35 -1.86 -2.28 -4.12
CA ASN A 35 -1.71 -1.67 -2.81
C ASN A 35 -0.23 -1.35 -2.57
N MET A 36 0.15 -0.10 -2.80
CA MET A 36 1.50 0.39 -2.49
C MET A 36 1.67 0.70 -1.00
N ALA A 37 0.55 0.95 -0.30
CA ALA A 37 0.53 1.39 1.08
C ALA A 37 0.54 0.25 2.11
N GLY A 38 0.22 -0.97 1.69
CA GLY A 38 0.16 -2.14 2.57
C GLY A 38 -0.91 -1.99 3.66
N VAL A 39 -0.56 -2.31 4.90
CA VAL A 39 -1.45 -2.27 6.10
C VAL A 39 -1.36 -0.97 6.87
N ILE A 40 -0.36 -0.15 6.56
CA ILE A 40 -0.06 1.04 7.34
C ILE A 40 -1.27 1.99 7.43
N PRO A 41 -2.06 2.23 6.36
CA PRO A 41 -3.23 3.10 6.44
C PRO A 41 -4.33 2.61 7.40
N PRO A 42 -4.80 1.34 7.37
CA PRO A 42 -5.71 0.81 8.39
C PRO A 42 -5.21 0.94 9.83
N ILE A 43 -3.91 0.75 10.06
CA ILE A 43 -3.31 0.89 11.41
C ILE A 43 -3.41 2.34 11.88
N PHE A 44 -2.99 3.31 11.05
CA PHE A 44 -3.07 4.73 11.41
C PHE A 44 -4.52 5.19 11.61
N ALA A 45 -5.44 4.73 10.77
CA ALA A 45 -6.86 5.03 10.96
C ALA A 45 -7.37 4.49 12.31
N SER A 46 -6.99 3.26 12.67
CA SER A 46 -7.40 2.68 13.96
C SER A 46 -6.79 3.38 15.17
N SER A 47 -5.51 3.77 15.12
CA SER A 47 -4.83 4.44 16.24
C SER A 47 -5.36 5.85 16.49
N ILE A 48 -5.67 6.59 15.41
CA ILE A 48 -6.27 7.93 15.52
C ILE A 48 -7.66 7.88 16.14
N ILE A 49 -8.44 6.84 15.88
CA ILE A 49 -9.79 6.73 16.46
C ILE A 49 -9.75 6.20 17.90
N LEU A 50 -8.84 5.27 18.20
CA LEU A 50 -8.67 4.78 19.56
C LEU A 50 -8.14 5.86 20.51
N PHE A 51 -7.35 6.82 20.03
CA PHE A 51 -6.71 7.82 20.87
C PHE A 51 -7.71 8.73 21.62
N PRO A 52 -8.72 9.36 20.96
CA PRO A 52 -9.77 10.08 21.67
C PRO A 52 -10.63 9.17 22.55
N ALA A 53 -10.89 7.93 22.12
CA ALA A 53 -11.71 6.99 22.87
C ALA A 53 -11.07 6.60 24.21
N THR A 54 -9.74 6.37 24.24
CA THR A 54 -9.02 6.05 25.47
C THR A 54 -8.91 7.27 26.40
N LEU A 55 -8.64 8.46 25.84
CA LEU A 55 -8.64 9.69 26.63
C LEU A 55 -10.03 9.95 27.24
N GLY A 56 -11.10 9.85 26.45
CA GLY A 56 -12.46 10.01 26.95
C GLY A 56 -12.83 8.98 28.01
N GLY A 57 -12.35 7.74 27.89
CA GLY A 57 -12.48 6.73 28.94
C GLY A 57 -11.86 7.16 30.26
N TRP A 58 -10.63 7.70 30.25
CA TRP A 58 -9.95 8.19 31.45
C TRP A 58 -10.58 9.48 32.02
N PHE A 59 -11.01 10.39 31.15
CA PHE A 59 -11.59 11.67 31.54
C PHE A 59 -13.10 11.61 31.84
N SER A 60 -13.78 10.51 31.50
CA SER A 60 -15.19 10.27 31.83
C SER A 60 -15.45 10.12 33.34
N GLN A 61 -14.42 9.86 34.14
CA GLN A 61 -14.51 9.79 35.59
C GLN A 61 -14.43 11.17 36.28
N THR A 62 -14.21 12.25 35.53
CA THR A 62 -14.11 13.61 36.05
C THR A 62 -15.44 14.35 35.86
N GLU A 63 -16.01 14.86 36.96
CA GLU A 63 -17.25 15.67 36.93
C GLU A 63 -17.07 16.91 36.04
N GLY A 64 -17.94 17.08 35.04
CA GLY A 64 -17.97 18.26 34.14
C GLY A 64 -17.65 18.00 32.67
N LEU A 65 -17.13 16.81 32.30
CA LEU A 65 -16.76 16.45 30.92
C LEU A 65 -17.82 15.59 30.19
N GLY A 66 -19.11 15.76 30.53
CA GLY A 66 -20.22 15.01 29.89
C GLY A 66 -20.32 15.20 28.38
N TRP A 67 -19.84 16.32 27.84
CA TRP A 67 -19.74 16.54 26.39
C TRP A 67 -18.66 15.66 25.74
N LEU A 68 -17.54 15.44 26.43
CA LEU A 68 -16.45 14.58 25.98
C LEU A 68 -16.91 13.12 26.00
N ALA A 69 -17.63 12.73 27.06
CA ALA A 69 -18.23 11.41 27.20
C ALA A 69 -19.27 11.11 26.08
N ASN A 70 -20.10 12.09 25.70
CA ASN A 70 -21.05 11.97 24.59
C ASN A 70 -20.38 11.87 23.21
N ILE A 71 -19.25 12.54 23.00
CA ILE A 71 -18.46 12.40 21.77
C ILE A 71 -17.81 11.01 21.72
N THR A 72 -17.28 10.51 22.84
CA THR A 72 -16.67 9.18 22.88
C THR A 72 -17.67 8.02 22.79
N SER A 73 -18.89 8.20 23.32
CA SER A 73 -19.96 7.22 23.13
C SER A 73 -20.44 7.19 21.67
N SER A 74 -20.42 8.33 20.98
CA SER A 74 -20.77 8.43 19.55
C SER A 74 -19.72 7.84 18.61
N ILE A 75 -18.47 7.75 19.06
CA ILE A 75 -17.33 7.16 18.33
C ILE A 75 -17.06 5.72 18.83
N SER A 76 -17.98 5.13 19.60
CA SER A 76 -17.81 3.76 20.05
C SER A 76 -18.00 2.76 18.89
N PRO A 77 -17.24 1.64 18.87
CA PRO A 77 -17.38 0.60 17.87
C PRO A 77 -18.83 0.11 17.79
N GLY A 78 -19.36 0.02 16.57
CA GLY A 78 -20.73 -0.41 16.32
C GLY A 78 -21.75 0.69 16.04
N GLN A 79 -21.38 1.97 16.17
CA GLN A 79 -22.21 3.05 15.67
C GLN A 79 -21.96 3.33 14.18
N PRO A 80 -22.98 3.67 13.38
CA PRO A 80 -22.80 4.04 11.97
C PRO A 80 -21.82 5.22 11.78
N LEU A 81 -21.75 6.13 12.75
CA LEU A 81 -20.86 7.29 12.73
C LEU A 81 -19.39 6.90 12.84
N TYR A 82 -19.06 5.91 13.69
CA TYR A 82 -17.73 5.31 13.75
C TYR A 82 -17.34 4.69 12.41
N ILE A 83 -18.23 3.90 11.80
CA ILE A 83 -17.99 3.25 10.51
C ILE A 83 -17.69 4.28 9.40
N MET A 84 -18.47 5.36 9.31
CA MET A 84 -18.24 6.40 8.30
C MET A 84 -16.92 7.15 8.52
N PHE A 85 -16.58 7.46 9.77
CA PHE A 85 -15.31 8.12 10.09
C PHE A 85 -14.12 7.19 9.85
N TYR A 86 -14.25 5.91 10.22
CA TYR A 86 -13.21 4.89 9.98
C TYR A 86 -12.99 4.64 8.50
N ALA A 87 -14.06 4.49 7.71
CA ALA A 87 -13.97 4.31 6.27
C ALA A 87 -13.30 5.52 5.58
N SER A 88 -13.72 6.74 5.92
CA SER A 88 -13.12 7.95 5.34
C SER A 88 -11.66 8.13 5.74
N ALA A 89 -11.30 7.83 7.00
CA ALA A 89 -9.92 7.81 7.47
C ALA A 89 -9.05 6.80 6.70
N ILE A 90 -9.52 5.56 6.50
CA ILE A 90 -8.78 4.55 5.72
C ILE A 90 -8.50 5.05 4.30
N VAL A 91 -9.52 5.57 3.62
CA VAL A 91 -9.37 6.08 2.24
C VAL A 91 -8.39 7.24 2.22
N PHE A 92 -8.54 8.21 3.12
CA PHE A 92 -7.63 9.34 3.25
C PHE A 92 -6.18 8.90 3.46
N PHE A 93 -5.93 8.02 4.43
CA PHE A 93 -4.57 7.54 4.72
C PHE A 93 -4.00 6.69 3.59
N CYS A 94 -4.82 5.97 2.83
CA CYS A 94 -4.36 5.19 1.68
C CYS A 94 -3.79 6.11 0.59
N PHE A 95 -4.49 7.20 0.27
CA PHE A 95 -4.00 8.21 -0.68
C PHE A 95 -2.81 8.98 -0.11
N PHE A 96 -2.90 9.46 1.13
CA PHE A 96 -1.86 10.24 1.77
C PHE A 96 -0.54 9.47 1.89
N TYR A 97 -0.59 8.22 2.37
CA TYR A 97 0.60 7.39 2.49
C TYR A 97 1.21 7.04 1.13
N THR A 98 0.38 6.74 0.13
CA THR A 98 0.90 6.46 -1.22
C THR A 98 1.58 7.68 -1.82
N ALA A 99 1.00 8.88 -1.66
CA ALA A 99 1.59 10.12 -2.16
C ALA A 99 2.91 10.49 -1.46
N LEU A 100 3.04 10.19 -0.17
CA LEU A 100 4.28 10.44 0.58
C LEU A 100 5.41 9.48 0.21
N THR A 101 5.09 8.21 -0.05
CA THR A 101 6.09 7.16 -0.26
C THR A 101 6.48 6.95 -1.71
N PHE A 102 5.55 7.19 -2.64
CA PHE A 102 5.78 6.93 -4.06
C PHE A 102 6.00 8.23 -4.83
N ASN A 103 7.23 8.44 -5.28
CA ASN A 103 7.57 9.55 -6.16
C ASN A 103 7.59 9.11 -7.65
N ALA A 104 6.53 9.45 -8.38
CA ALA A 104 6.41 9.15 -9.81
C ALA A 104 7.47 9.86 -10.65
N LYS A 105 7.89 11.07 -10.24
CA LYS A 105 8.91 11.87 -10.94
C LYS A 105 10.28 11.23 -10.83
N ASP A 106 10.68 10.82 -9.63
CA ASP A 106 11.96 10.13 -9.42
C ASP A 106 11.99 8.79 -10.16
N THR A 107 10.87 8.07 -10.18
CA THR A 107 10.74 6.81 -10.92
C THR A 107 10.91 7.03 -12.43
N ALA A 108 10.29 8.06 -12.99
CA ALA A 108 10.43 8.41 -14.40
C ALA A 108 11.85 8.89 -14.75
N ASP A 109 12.49 9.68 -13.89
CA ASP A 109 13.86 10.15 -14.07
C ASP A 109 14.87 9.00 -13.98
N ASN A 110 14.68 8.06 -13.05
CA ASN A 110 15.47 6.83 -12.97
C ASN A 110 15.30 5.98 -14.24
N LEU A 111 14.07 5.83 -14.73
CA LEU A 111 13.79 5.13 -15.99
C LEU A 111 14.57 5.74 -17.16
N ARG A 112 14.53 7.07 -17.27
CA ARG A 112 15.26 7.84 -18.29
C ARG A 112 16.77 7.67 -18.15
N LYS A 113 17.32 7.77 -16.92
CA LYS A 113 18.76 7.58 -16.63
C LYS A 113 19.24 6.18 -17.00
N SER A 114 18.41 5.15 -16.78
CA SER A 114 18.70 3.77 -17.18
C SER A 114 18.50 3.51 -18.69
N GLY A 115 18.14 4.52 -19.49
CA GLY A 115 17.89 4.37 -20.93
C GLY A 115 16.57 3.65 -21.26
N GLY A 116 15.68 3.52 -20.28
CA GLY A 116 14.33 2.99 -20.44
C GLY A 116 13.33 4.08 -20.81
N PHE A 117 12.33 3.72 -21.61
CA PHE A 117 11.19 4.59 -21.90
C PHE A 117 9.91 3.78 -22.03
N ILE A 118 8.78 4.44 -21.74
CA ILE A 118 7.45 3.86 -21.93
C ILE A 118 7.04 4.07 -23.39
N PRO A 119 6.73 3.01 -24.16
CA PRO A 119 6.29 3.15 -25.55
C PRO A 119 5.08 4.09 -25.67
N GLY A 120 5.16 5.05 -26.59
CA GLY A 120 4.07 6.01 -26.84
C GLY A 120 4.07 7.27 -25.96
N ILE A 121 4.96 7.37 -24.95
CA ILE A 121 5.04 8.54 -24.07
C ILE A 121 6.45 9.13 -24.11
N ARG A 122 6.55 10.46 -24.18
CA ARG A 122 7.84 11.15 -24.20
C ARG A 122 8.55 11.01 -22.83
N PRO A 123 9.84 10.61 -22.78
CA PRO A 123 10.59 10.50 -21.53
C PRO A 123 10.68 11.82 -20.76
N GLY A 124 10.64 11.75 -19.43
CA GLY A 124 10.66 12.92 -18.54
C GLY A 124 9.27 13.19 -17.92
N GLN A 125 8.83 14.44 -17.92
CA GLN A 125 7.61 14.87 -17.23
C GLN A 125 6.37 14.08 -17.66
N HIS A 126 6.16 13.87 -18.97
CA HIS A 126 5.00 13.10 -19.45
C HIS A 126 4.98 11.64 -18.99
N SER A 127 6.17 11.04 -18.77
CA SER A 127 6.26 9.69 -18.18
C SER A 127 5.89 9.71 -16.70
N ALA A 128 6.30 10.75 -15.96
CA ALA A 128 5.93 10.94 -14.57
C ALA A 128 4.41 11.14 -14.43
N ASP A 129 3.81 12.03 -15.23
CA ASP A 129 2.35 12.29 -15.20
C ASP A 129 1.54 11.02 -15.53
N TYR A 130 2.02 10.21 -16.47
CA TYR A 130 1.39 8.93 -16.79
C TYR A 130 1.48 7.94 -15.62
N ILE A 131 2.68 7.75 -15.04
CA ILE A 131 2.88 6.86 -13.89
C ILE A 131 2.03 7.32 -12.70
N ASP A 132 1.95 8.63 -12.46
CA ASP A 132 1.15 9.22 -11.39
C ASP A 132 -0.35 8.98 -11.60
N SER A 133 -0.86 9.22 -12.82
CA SER A 133 -2.27 8.96 -13.15
C SER A 133 -2.65 7.49 -13.00
N VAL A 134 -1.74 6.58 -13.36
CA VAL A 134 -1.93 5.14 -13.21
C VAL A 134 -1.94 4.75 -11.73
N THR A 135 -0.99 5.29 -10.96
CA THR A 135 -0.86 5.02 -9.52
C THR A 135 -2.08 5.51 -8.77
N THR A 136 -2.53 6.74 -9.03
CA THR A 136 -3.74 7.32 -8.42
C THR A 136 -4.98 6.46 -8.64
N ARG A 137 -5.19 5.95 -9.87
CA ARG A 137 -6.32 5.05 -10.18
C ARG A 137 -6.18 3.68 -9.51
N LEU A 138 -4.97 3.15 -9.42
CA LEU A 138 -4.72 1.89 -8.69
C LEU A 138 -4.98 2.06 -7.20
N THR A 139 -4.50 3.14 -6.60
CA THR A 139 -4.71 3.48 -5.19
C THR A 139 -6.19 3.67 -4.89
N ALA A 140 -6.98 4.26 -5.80
CA ALA A 140 -8.43 4.36 -5.62
C ALA A 140 -9.10 2.99 -5.49
N VAL A 141 -8.74 2.03 -6.35
CA VAL A 141 -9.25 0.65 -6.29
C VAL A 141 -8.73 -0.07 -5.04
N GLY A 142 -7.45 0.14 -4.69
CA GLY A 142 -6.83 -0.41 -3.49
C GLY A 142 -7.50 0.09 -2.20
N ALA A 143 -7.78 1.38 -2.11
CA ALA A 143 -8.45 2.00 -0.96
C ALA A 143 -9.86 1.45 -0.75
N ILE A 144 -10.64 1.28 -1.82
CA ILE A 144 -11.97 0.66 -1.76
C ILE A 144 -11.87 -0.79 -1.27
N TYR A 145 -10.92 -1.56 -1.79
CA TYR A 145 -10.69 -2.95 -1.37
C TYR A 145 -10.32 -3.02 0.12
N ILE A 146 -9.34 -2.25 0.58
CA ILE A 146 -8.90 -2.23 1.99
C ILE A 146 -10.05 -1.83 2.90
N THR A 147 -10.78 -0.78 2.54
CA THR A 147 -11.93 -0.31 3.32
C THR A 147 -13.00 -1.40 3.41
N SER A 148 -13.31 -2.08 2.30
CA SER A 148 -14.29 -3.17 2.28
C SER A 148 -13.86 -4.33 3.16
N VAL A 149 -12.58 -4.72 3.13
CA VAL A 149 -12.04 -5.80 3.97
C VAL A 149 -12.07 -5.45 5.46
N CYS A 150 -11.77 -4.19 5.82
CA CYS A 150 -11.84 -3.73 7.20
C CYS A 150 -13.27 -3.66 7.73
N LEU A 151 -14.22 -3.20 6.91
CA LEU A 151 -15.62 -3.02 7.30
C LEU A 151 -16.40 -4.34 7.35
N LEU A 152 -16.03 -5.35 6.54
CA LEU A 152 -16.79 -6.59 6.44
C LEU A 152 -16.99 -7.28 7.81
N PRO A 153 -15.95 -7.48 8.64
CA PRO A 153 -16.14 -8.07 9.98
C PRO A 153 -16.95 -7.19 10.92
N GLU A 154 -16.86 -5.87 10.77
CA GLU A 154 -17.62 -4.92 11.58
C GLU A 154 -19.13 -5.02 11.29
N PHE A 155 -19.50 -5.15 10.00
CA PHE A 155 -20.87 -5.44 9.59
C PHE A 155 -21.36 -6.81 10.09
N LEU A 156 -20.51 -7.85 10.07
CA LEU A 156 -20.87 -9.17 10.58
C LEU A 156 -21.15 -9.15 12.09
N ILE A 157 -20.34 -8.44 12.87
CA ILE A 157 -20.54 -8.31 14.32
C ILE A 157 -21.86 -7.60 14.61
N LEU A 158 -22.18 -6.52 13.89
CA LEU A 158 -23.38 -5.73 14.11
C LEU A 158 -24.69 -6.43 13.74
N TYR A 159 -24.73 -7.11 12.59
CA TYR A 159 -25.96 -7.73 12.08
C TYR A 159 -26.16 -9.16 12.58
N TRP A 160 -25.08 -9.94 12.73
CA TRP A 160 -25.17 -11.36 13.09
C TRP A 160 -24.80 -11.66 14.55
N ASN A 161 -24.37 -10.66 15.33
CA ASN A 161 -24.03 -10.81 16.76
C ASN A 161 -23.01 -11.92 17.05
N VAL A 162 -22.16 -12.24 16.07
CA VAL A 162 -21.07 -13.21 16.25
C VAL A 162 -19.88 -12.45 16.85
N PRO A 163 -19.44 -12.74 18.09
CA PRO A 163 -18.31 -12.07 18.69
C PRO A 163 -17.01 -12.52 18.00
N PHE A 164 -16.64 -11.81 16.94
CA PHE A 164 -15.33 -11.97 16.32
C PHE A 164 -14.29 -11.32 17.24
N TYR A 165 -13.50 -12.15 17.91
CA TYR A 165 -12.34 -11.70 18.70
C TYR A 165 -11.26 -11.05 17.82
N PHE A 166 -11.24 -11.37 16.52
CA PHE A 166 -10.37 -10.76 15.53
C PHE A 166 -11.17 -9.73 14.72
N GLY A 167 -10.97 -8.44 15.00
CA GLY A 167 -11.53 -7.36 14.18
C GLY A 167 -10.98 -7.39 12.75
N GLY A 168 -11.66 -6.71 11.81
CA GLY A 168 -11.23 -6.68 10.40
C GLY A 168 -9.84 -6.11 10.19
N THR A 169 -9.43 -5.16 11.02
CA THR A 169 -8.07 -4.61 11.03
C THR A 169 -7.05 -5.67 11.44
N SER A 170 -7.32 -6.47 12.48
CA SER A 170 -6.42 -7.52 12.97
C SER A 170 -6.19 -8.61 11.94
N LEU A 171 -7.25 -9.01 11.23
CA LEU A 171 -7.16 -10.02 10.17
C LEU A 171 -6.33 -9.50 8.97
N LEU A 172 -6.53 -8.23 8.58
CA LEU A 172 -5.75 -7.59 7.52
C LEU A 172 -4.26 -7.51 7.90
N ILE A 173 -3.96 -7.12 9.15
CA ILE A 173 -2.59 -7.06 9.68
C ILE A 173 -1.91 -8.42 9.55
N ILE A 174 -2.55 -9.51 9.99
CA ILE A 174 -1.95 -10.85 9.93
C ILE A 174 -1.60 -11.22 8.49
N VAL A 175 -2.54 -11.06 7.55
CA VAL A 175 -2.33 -11.49 6.15
C VAL A 175 -1.15 -10.77 5.51
N VAL A 176 -1.06 -9.46 5.69
CA VAL A 176 -0.03 -8.68 5.01
C VAL A 176 1.32 -8.77 5.72
N VAL A 177 1.37 -8.81 7.05
CA VAL A 177 2.64 -9.04 7.76
C VAL A 177 3.23 -10.41 7.38
N VAL A 178 2.40 -11.45 7.28
CA VAL A 178 2.84 -12.77 6.81
C VAL A 178 3.35 -12.69 5.36
N MET A 179 2.67 -11.95 4.49
CA MET A 179 3.13 -11.77 3.10
C MET A 179 4.43 -10.96 3.00
N ASP A 180 4.59 -9.92 3.79
CA ASP A 180 5.81 -9.12 3.86
C ASP A 180 6.97 -9.94 4.42
N PHE A 181 6.72 -10.76 5.45
CA PHE A 181 7.70 -11.69 5.99
C PHE A 181 8.16 -12.70 4.94
N ILE A 182 7.23 -13.32 4.20
CA ILE A 182 7.56 -14.26 3.12
C ILE A 182 8.36 -13.54 2.01
N ALA A 183 7.96 -12.33 1.63
CA ALA A 183 8.65 -11.57 0.58
C ALA A 183 10.08 -11.17 1.00
N GLN A 184 10.28 -10.76 2.25
CA GLN A 184 11.60 -10.45 2.81
C GLN A 184 12.46 -11.71 2.95
N ALA A 185 11.90 -12.82 3.40
CA ALA A 185 12.60 -14.10 3.47
C ALA A 185 13.05 -14.56 2.08
N GLN A 186 12.18 -14.44 1.07
CA GLN A 186 12.53 -14.76 -0.33
C GLN A 186 13.62 -13.85 -0.89
N SER A 187 13.59 -12.54 -0.58
CA SER A 187 14.62 -11.61 -1.07
C SER A 187 16.00 -11.91 -0.48
N HIS A 188 16.07 -12.27 0.81
CA HIS A 188 17.31 -12.71 1.47
C HIS A 188 17.81 -14.07 0.95
N MET A 189 16.91 -15.02 0.66
CA MET A 189 17.33 -16.27 0.03
C MET A 189 17.88 -16.06 -1.38
N MET A 190 17.26 -15.16 -2.16
CA MET A 190 17.71 -14.83 -3.51
C MET A 190 19.08 -14.11 -3.50
N SER A 191 19.35 -13.22 -2.54
CA SER A 191 20.66 -12.57 -2.43
C SER A 191 21.78 -13.57 -2.16
N ASN A 192 21.53 -14.60 -1.34
CA ASN A 192 22.51 -15.66 -1.06
C ASN A 192 22.75 -16.57 -2.28
N GLN A 193 21.73 -16.79 -3.12
CA GLN A 193 21.90 -17.52 -4.38
C GLN A 193 22.70 -16.73 -5.43
N TYR A 194 22.63 -15.40 -5.41
CA TYR A 194 23.44 -14.52 -6.26
C TYR A 194 24.94 -14.59 -5.92
N GLU A 195 25.33 -14.67 -4.64
CA GLU A 195 26.73 -14.88 -4.26
C GLU A 195 27.29 -16.21 -4.78
N GLY A 196 26.50 -17.29 -4.72
CA GLY A 196 26.89 -18.61 -5.22
C GLY A 196 27.11 -18.65 -6.74
N LEU A 197 26.30 -17.91 -7.50
CA LEU A 197 26.44 -17.78 -8.96
C LEU A 197 27.61 -16.85 -9.34
N MET A 198 27.81 -15.75 -8.62
CA MET A 198 28.94 -14.83 -8.83
C MET A 198 30.29 -15.49 -8.49
N ARG A 199 30.34 -16.33 -7.45
CA ARG A 199 31.55 -17.10 -7.10
C ARG A 199 31.88 -18.19 -8.12
N LYS A 200 30.87 -18.76 -8.80
CA LYS A 200 31.07 -19.67 -9.94
C LYS A 200 31.49 -18.94 -11.23
N ALA A 201 31.07 -17.70 -11.42
CA ALA A 201 31.44 -16.89 -12.58
C ALA A 201 32.86 -16.27 -12.46
N ASN A 202 33.33 -15.99 -11.26
CA ASN A 202 34.70 -15.51 -10.97
C ASN A 202 35.76 -16.62 -10.87
N LEU A 203 35.50 -17.81 -11.42
CA LEU A 203 36.53 -18.84 -11.63
C LEU A 203 37.01 -18.81 -13.08
N LYS A 204 37.79 -17.77 -13.40
CA LYS A 204 39.05 -17.85 -14.17
C LYS A 204 39.82 -16.54 -14.06
#